data_AF-A0A939Z2Z5-F1
#
_entry.id   AF-A0A939Z2Z5-F1
#
_cell.length_a   1.000
_cell.length_b   1.000
_cell.length_c   1.000
_cell.angle_alpha   90.00
_cell.angle_beta   90.00
_cell.angle_gamma   90.00
#
_symmetry.space_group_name_H-M   'P 1'
#
loop_
_entity.id
_entity.type
_entity.pdbx_description
1 polymer ?
#
loop_
_entity_poly.entity_id
_entity_poly.type
_entity_poly.pdbx_seq_one_letter_code
_entity_poly.pdbx_strand_id
1 'polypeptide(L)'
;MANKFNLLPDESLIIKSESVCHGDSGLFTDDLYLTNKAIVLVHKGFFGKIKNVQRFQLNRIKRYNGKPQVFLVKKPNAIAQLEVYFTDSIEIFCFSNNTGSSKKQGSQWIDAVYEAVTGRPAPERDDDGDAYDGTLVGIFREIGRDIIGIRPKTEAPVPKPIKEKVSKKCVSCCAPLFGNKGETVHCDYCDTDQVL
;
A
#
# COMPACT_ATOMS: atom_id res chain seq x y z
N MET A 1 23.83 -20.04 -0.90
CA MET A 1 24.11 -19.92 0.54
C MET A 1 23.61 -18.56 0.99
N ALA A 2 22.58 -18.54 1.85
CA ALA A 2 21.86 -17.33 2.23
C ALA A 2 22.72 -16.48 3.16
N ASN A 3 23.26 -15.36 2.65
CA ASN A 3 23.72 -14.29 3.52
C ASN A 3 22.48 -13.68 4.17
N LYS A 4 22.14 -14.18 5.36
CA LYS A 4 21.11 -13.63 6.24
C LYS A 4 21.50 -12.19 6.58
N PHE A 5 20.72 -11.22 6.13
CA PHE A 5 20.73 -9.93 6.81
C PHE A 5 20.15 -10.16 8.22
N ASN A 6 20.80 -9.61 9.24
CA ASN A 6 20.42 -9.89 10.64
C ASN A 6 19.14 -9.14 10.99
N LEU A 7 18.09 -9.91 11.33
CA LEU A 7 16.89 -9.40 11.98
C LEU A 7 17.21 -9.10 13.45
N LEU A 8 16.58 -8.07 14.01
CA LEU A 8 16.62 -7.83 15.45
C LEU A 8 15.91 -8.98 16.20
N PRO A 9 16.20 -9.21 17.49
CA PRO A 9 15.57 -10.30 18.27
C PRO A 9 14.03 -10.24 18.31
N ASP A 10 13.46 -9.05 18.21
CA ASP A 10 12.01 -8.78 18.19
C ASP A 10 11.50 -8.38 16.79
N GLU A 11 12.28 -8.68 15.75
CA GLU A 11 11.93 -8.44 14.35
C GLU A 11 11.57 -9.78 13.67
N SER A 12 10.35 -9.85 13.14
CA SER A 12 9.81 -11.02 12.44
C SER A 12 9.58 -10.72 10.97
N LEU A 13 9.93 -11.66 10.10
CA LEU A 13 9.70 -11.56 8.66
C LEU A 13 8.22 -11.80 8.34
N ILE A 14 7.62 -10.90 7.54
CA ILE A 14 6.22 -10.98 7.09
C ILE A 14 6.15 -11.51 5.66
N ILE A 15 6.82 -10.82 4.72
CA ILE A 15 6.88 -11.23 3.31
C ILE A 15 8.25 -10.92 2.73
N LYS A 16 8.64 -11.67 1.70
CA LYS A 16 9.85 -11.41 0.92
C LYS A 16 9.58 -11.43 -0.57
N SER A 17 10.37 -10.72 -1.33
CA SER A 17 10.42 -10.79 -2.79
C SER A 17 11.85 -10.70 -3.26
N GLU A 18 12.19 -11.57 -4.20
CA GLU A 18 13.51 -11.66 -4.81
C GLU A 18 13.43 -11.08 -6.23
N SER A 19 14.57 -10.65 -6.78
CA SER A 19 14.63 -9.99 -8.09
C SER A 19 13.73 -8.76 -8.17
N VAL A 20 13.97 -7.83 -7.24
CA VAL A 20 13.33 -6.52 -7.14
C VAL A 20 14.29 -5.45 -7.67
N CYS A 21 13.75 -4.38 -8.28
CA CYS A 21 14.47 -3.13 -8.53
C CYS A 21 14.10 -2.06 -7.52
N HIS A 22 15.03 -1.14 -7.27
CA HIS A 22 14.84 0.03 -6.42
C HIS A 22 15.18 1.31 -7.17
N GLY A 23 14.29 2.31 -7.07
CA GLY A 23 14.38 3.58 -7.80
C GLY A 23 14.34 3.40 -9.32
N ASP A 24 15.20 4.13 -10.02
CA ASP A 24 15.32 4.09 -11.48
C ASP A 24 16.29 2.99 -11.97
N SER A 25 16.79 2.14 -11.08
CA SER A 25 17.64 1.00 -11.45
C SER A 25 16.80 0.00 -12.24
N GLY A 26 17.07 -0.16 -13.55
CA GLY A 26 16.41 -1.17 -14.38
C GLY A 26 16.83 -2.62 -14.08
N LEU A 27 17.65 -2.85 -13.05
CA LEU A 27 18.21 -4.14 -12.70
C LEU A 27 17.43 -4.79 -11.55
N PHE A 28 16.90 -5.99 -11.81
CA PHE A 28 16.16 -6.80 -10.85
C PHE A 28 17.08 -7.76 -10.09
N THR A 29 18.09 -7.22 -9.41
CA THR A 29 19.06 -8.02 -8.67
C THR A 29 18.78 -8.10 -7.18
N ASP A 30 18.01 -7.15 -6.65
CA ASP A 30 17.90 -6.94 -5.22
C ASP A 30 16.81 -7.82 -4.61
N ASP A 31 16.86 -7.97 -3.29
CA ASP A 31 15.77 -8.60 -2.54
C ASP A 31 15.11 -7.56 -1.64
N LEU A 32 13.80 -7.67 -1.52
CA LEU A 32 12.98 -6.85 -0.63
C LEU A 32 12.34 -7.72 0.44
N TYR A 33 12.43 -7.29 1.69
CA TYR A 33 11.86 -7.98 2.83
C TYR A 33 10.99 -7.02 3.64
N LEU A 34 9.80 -7.45 4.03
CA LEU A 34 8.97 -6.74 4.99
C LEU A 34 9.06 -7.45 6.33
N THR A 35 9.32 -6.67 7.38
CA THR A 35 9.26 -7.14 8.76
C THR A 35 8.17 -6.39 9.52
N ASN A 36 7.89 -6.81 10.76
CA ASN A 36 7.04 -6.04 11.67
C ASN A 36 7.61 -4.66 12.06
N LYS A 37 8.84 -4.31 11.63
CA LYS A 37 9.50 -3.03 11.99
C LYS A 37 9.95 -2.20 10.79
N ALA A 38 10.35 -2.82 9.68
CA ALA A 38 10.92 -2.13 8.55
C ALA A 38 10.67 -2.85 7.22
N ILE A 39 10.72 -2.08 6.14
CA ILE A 39 11.03 -2.60 4.81
C ILE A 39 12.54 -2.62 4.68
N VAL A 40 13.11 -3.79 4.36
CA VAL A 40 14.55 -4.01 4.24
C VAL A 40 14.87 -4.35 2.80
N LEU A 41 15.69 -3.50 2.18
CA LEU A 41 16.20 -3.71 0.83
C LEU A 41 17.63 -4.23 0.91
N VAL A 42 17.88 -5.39 0.30
CA VAL A 42 19.19 -6.01 0.22
C VAL A 42 19.69 -5.87 -1.22
N HIS A 43 20.61 -4.94 -1.43
CA HIS A 43 21.24 -4.75 -2.72
C HIS A 43 22.22 -5.87 -3.01
N LYS A 44 22.09 -6.49 -4.19
CA LYS A 44 22.99 -7.56 -4.63
C LYS A 44 23.74 -7.17 -5.90
N GLY A 45 24.95 -7.69 -6.02
CA GLY A 45 25.64 -7.73 -7.31
C GLY A 45 25.08 -8.83 -8.22
N PHE A 46 25.45 -8.78 -9.50
CA PHE A 46 25.10 -9.81 -10.49
C PHE A 46 25.44 -11.25 -10.06
N PHE A 47 26.48 -11.43 -9.24
CA PHE A 47 26.88 -12.74 -8.70
C PHE A 47 26.21 -13.09 -7.35
N GLY A 48 25.14 -12.40 -6.98
CA GLY A 48 24.37 -12.65 -5.75
C GLY A 48 25.03 -12.21 -4.44
N LYS A 49 26.22 -11.60 -4.49
CA LYS A 49 26.88 -11.03 -3.29
C LYS A 49 26.14 -9.79 -2.81
N ILE A 50 25.85 -9.73 -1.51
CA ILE A 50 25.28 -8.54 -0.87
C ILE A 50 26.29 -7.40 -0.96
N LYS A 51 25.85 -6.27 -1.51
CA LYS A 51 26.62 -5.03 -1.60
C LYS A 51 26.25 -4.07 -0.48
N ASN A 52 24.96 -3.95 -0.20
CA ASN A 52 24.44 -3.00 0.78
C ASN A 52 23.08 -3.50 1.32
N VAL A 53 22.72 -3.07 2.52
CA VAL A 53 21.42 -3.33 3.14
C VAL A 53 20.84 -2.02 3.62
N GLN A 54 19.71 -1.60 3.06
CA GLN A 54 18.97 -0.41 3.47
C GLN A 54 17.73 -0.81 4.28
N ARG A 55 17.40 0.00 5.28
CA ARG A 55 16.25 -0.23 6.15
C ARG A 55 15.37 1.02 6.19
N PHE A 56 14.10 0.84 5.87
CA PHE A 56 13.08 1.88 5.89
C PHE A 56 12.05 1.55 6.97
N GLN A 57 12.07 2.30 8.08
CA GLN A 57 11.25 2.00 9.24
C GLN A 57 9.75 2.23 8.96
N LEU A 58 8.90 1.28 9.37
CA LEU A 58 7.45 1.35 9.11
C LEU A 58 6.76 2.52 9.82
N ASN A 59 7.27 2.93 10.98
CA ASN A 59 6.76 4.09 11.71
C ASN A 59 6.99 5.44 10.98
N ARG A 60 7.83 5.46 9.94
CA ARG A 60 8.08 6.63 9.10
C ARG A 60 7.19 6.68 7.86
N ILE A 61 6.36 5.67 7.61
CA ILE A 61 5.41 5.68 6.50
C ILE A 61 4.33 6.73 6.78
N LYS A 62 4.12 7.65 5.84
CA LYS A 62 3.08 8.67 5.92
C LYS A 62 1.71 8.00 5.98
N ARG A 63 0.82 8.57 6.80
CA ARG A 63 -0.54 8.09 6.97
C ARG A 63 -1.52 9.21 6.69
N TYR A 64 -2.63 8.87 6.04
CA TYR A 64 -3.75 9.78 5.83
C TYR A 64 -5.04 9.04 6.17
N ASN A 65 -5.86 9.61 7.06
CA ASN A 65 -7.05 8.94 7.64
C ASN A 65 -6.75 7.53 8.19
N GLY A 66 -5.65 7.39 8.92
CA GLY A 66 -5.21 6.12 9.49
C GLY A 66 -4.65 5.10 8.48
N LYS A 67 -4.70 5.40 7.17
CA LYS A 67 -4.24 4.49 6.11
C LYS A 67 -2.80 4.85 5.69
N PRO A 68 -1.88 3.86 5.60
CA PRO A 68 -0.55 4.10 5.08
C PRO A 68 -0.57 4.49 3.60
N GLN A 69 0.30 5.43 3.22
CA GLN A 69 0.45 5.91 1.85
C GLN A 69 1.39 4.99 1.07
N VAL A 70 0.83 3.87 0.60
CA VAL A 70 1.53 2.88 -0.21
C VAL A 70 0.68 2.58 -1.43
N PHE A 71 1.28 2.68 -2.62
CA PHE A 71 0.55 2.64 -3.89
C PHE A 71 1.19 1.69 -4.88
N LEU A 72 0.35 1.10 -5.74
CA LEU A 72 0.81 0.39 -6.91
C LEU A 72 0.65 1.32 -8.12
N VAL A 73 1.76 1.65 -8.76
CA VAL A 73 1.81 2.47 -9.96
C VAL A 73 2.22 1.60 -11.13
N LYS A 74 1.48 1.69 -12.23
CA LYS A 74 1.83 0.97 -13.47
C LYS A 74 2.54 1.94 -14.41
N LYS A 75 3.74 1.56 -14.85
CA LYS A 75 4.44 2.27 -15.94
C LYS A 75 4.06 1.69 -17.31
N PRO A 76 4.28 2.44 -18.41
CA PRO A 76 3.96 2.01 -19.78
C PRO A 76 4.56 0.66 -20.16
N ASN A 77 5.71 0.30 -19.57
CA ASN A 77 6.42 -0.97 -19.81
C ASN A 77 5.80 -2.17 -19.06
N ALA A 78 4.58 -2.03 -18.54
CA ALA A 78 3.79 -3.06 -17.85
C ALA A 78 4.42 -3.65 -16.56
N ILE A 79 5.48 -3.05 -16.02
CA ILE A 79 6.04 -3.41 -14.72
C ILE A 79 5.32 -2.61 -13.65
N ALA A 80 4.73 -3.31 -12.68
CA ALA A 80 4.12 -2.68 -11.52
C ALA A 80 5.20 -2.18 -10.54
N GLN A 81 5.04 -0.95 -10.06
CA GLN A 81 5.91 -0.29 -9.11
C GLN A 81 5.17 -0.04 -7.80
N LEU A 82 5.73 -0.48 -6.68
CA LEU A 82 5.29 -0.14 -5.35
C LEU A 82 5.95 1.18 -4.94
N GLU A 83 5.15 2.21 -4.73
CA GLU A 83 5.61 3.48 -4.20
C GLU A 83 5.23 3.58 -2.72
N VAL A 84 6.23 3.79 -1.86
CA VAL A 84 6.07 3.90 -0.41
C VAL A 84 6.46 5.31 0.01
N TYR A 85 5.50 6.04 0.56
CA TYR A 85 5.71 7.42 0.98
C TYR A 85 6.16 7.46 2.44
N PHE A 86 7.41 7.85 2.66
CA PHE A 86 7.95 8.10 3.99
C PHE A 86 7.88 9.59 4.35
N THR A 87 8.12 9.90 5.62
CA THR A 87 8.18 11.28 6.13
C THR A 87 9.16 12.16 5.36
N ASP A 88 10.26 11.57 4.90
CA ASP A 88 11.46 12.22 4.34
C ASP A 88 11.78 11.82 2.90
N SER A 89 11.20 10.73 2.39
CA SER A 89 11.46 10.25 1.04
C SER A 89 10.25 9.55 0.42
N ILE A 90 10.34 9.26 -0.87
CA ILE A 90 9.44 8.35 -1.58
C ILE A 90 10.33 7.23 -2.13
N GLU A 91 10.05 6.00 -1.73
CA GLU A 91 10.81 4.84 -2.18
C GLU A 91 10.00 4.07 -3.20
N ILE A 92 10.63 3.74 -4.32
CA ILE A 92 10.00 3.04 -5.44
C ILE A 92 10.65 1.68 -5.56
N PHE A 93 9.85 0.63 -5.52
CA PHE A 93 10.27 -0.74 -5.73
C PHE A 93 9.54 -1.33 -6.93
N CYS A 94 10.21 -2.12 -7.76
CA CYS A 94 9.56 -2.74 -8.89
C CYS A 94 9.83 -4.24 -8.93
N PHE A 95 8.77 -4.98 -9.25
CA PHE A 95 8.76 -6.43 -9.16
C PHE A 95 8.99 -7.04 -10.54
N SER A 96 9.88 -8.03 -10.60
CA SER A 96 10.08 -8.80 -11.83
C SER A 96 8.87 -9.69 -12.12
N ASN A 97 8.56 -9.89 -13.39
CA ASN A 97 7.56 -10.88 -13.79
C ASN A 97 8.07 -12.33 -13.75
N ASN A 98 9.36 -12.54 -13.43
CA ASN A 98 9.98 -13.86 -13.45
C ASN A 98 9.48 -14.80 -12.34
N THR A 99 9.02 -14.24 -11.21
CA THR A 99 8.55 -14.99 -10.03
C THR A 99 7.03 -14.94 -9.86
N GLY A 100 6.30 -14.41 -10.86
CA GLY A 100 4.85 -14.26 -10.86
C GLY A 100 4.43 -12.92 -11.47
N SER A 101 3.13 -12.60 -11.43
CA SER A 101 2.66 -11.29 -11.87
C SER A 101 3.16 -10.19 -10.94
N SER A 102 3.91 -9.22 -11.46
CA SER A 102 4.36 -8.02 -10.71
C SER A 102 3.18 -7.27 -10.06
N LYS A 103 2.00 -7.27 -10.70
CA LYS A 103 0.76 -6.70 -10.14
C LYS A 103 0.30 -7.46 -8.89
N LYS A 104 0.32 -8.79 -8.94
CA LYS A 104 -0.07 -9.65 -7.80
C LYS A 104 0.90 -9.48 -6.65
N GLN A 105 2.21 -9.46 -6.92
CA GLN A 105 3.21 -9.20 -5.90
C GLN A 105 3.03 -7.82 -5.27
N GLY A 106 2.91 -6.76 -6.08
CA GLY A 106 2.69 -5.42 -5.54
C GLY A 106 1.41 -5.27 -4.72
N SER A 107 0.34 -5.97 -5.11
CA SER A 107 -0.89 -6.05 -4.32
C SER A 107 -0.65 -6.71 -2.95
N GLN A 108 -0.01 -7.88 -2.94
CA GLN A 108 0.34 -8.58 -1.69
C GLN A 108 1.21 -7.71 -0.77
N TRP A 109 2.13 -6.93 -1.34
CA TRP A 109 2.95 -5.99 -0.60
C TRP A 109 2.14 -4.85 0.00
N ILE A 110 1.18 -4.27 -0.72
CA ILE A 110 0.29 -3.25 -0.16
C ILE A 110 -0.45 -3.78 1.05
N ASP A 111 -1.04 -4.98 0.94
CA ASP A 111 -1.83 -5.55 2.04
C ASP A 111 -0.95 -5.86 3.24
N ALA A 112 0.22 -6.46 3.00
CA ALA A 112 1.16 -6.79 4.06
C ALA A 112 1.71 -5.54 4.76
N VAL A 113 2.01 -4.45 4.02
CA VAL A 113 2.43 -3.19 4.64
C VAL A 113 1.27 -2.55 5.39
N TYR A 114 0.05 -2.60 4.86
CA TYR A 114 -1.13 -2.11 5.56
C TYR A 114 -1.31 -2.80 6.91
N GLU A 115 -1.26 -4.13 6.91
CA GLU A 115 -1.39 -4.93 8.13
C GLU A 115 -0.23 -4.68 9.10
N ALA A 116 1.01 -4.64 8.62
CA ALA A 116 2.17 -4.38 9.46
C ALA A 116 2.14 -2.99 10.11
N VAL A 117 1.56 -1.99 9.45
CA VAL A 117 1.51 -0.59 9.91
C VAL A 117 0.31 -0.32 10.81
N THR A 118 -0.83 -0.95 10.55
CA THR A 118 -2.11 -0.70 11.22
C THR A 118 -2.50 -1.78 12.24
N GLY A 119 -1.92 -2.97 12.16
CA GLY A 119 -2.32 -4.15 12.93
C GLY A 119 -3.67 -4.74 12.50
N ARG A 120 -4.20 -4.34 11.34
CA ARG A 120 -5.52 -4.76 10.83
C ARG A 120 -5.40 -5.23 9.38
N PRO A 121 -6.22 -6.20 8.93
CA PRO A 121 -6.21 -6.61 7.53
C PRO A 121 -6.55 -5.44 6.61
N ALA A 122 -5.96 -5.42 5.42
CA ALA A 122 -6.27 -4.43 4.40
C ALA A 122 -7.74 -4.53 3.98
N PRO A 123 -8.43 -3.41 3.72
CA PRO A 123 -9.79 -3.43 3.20
C PRO A 123 -9.83 -4.12 1.83
N GLU A 124 -10.92 -4.82 1.54
CA GLU A 124 -11.12 -5.47 0.25
C GLU A 124 -11.01 -4.46 -0.90
N ARG A 125 -10.33 -4.88 -1.97
CA ARG A 125 -10.09 -4.07 -3.16
C ARG A 125 -11.01 -4.58 -4.26
N ASP A 126 -11.88 -3.72 -4.79
CA ASP A 126 -12.76 -4.06 -5.91
C ASP A 126 -11.90 -4.49 -7.12
N ASP A 127 -11.99 -5.75 -7.53
CA ASP A 127 -11.28 -6.34 -8.68
C ASP A 127 -11.97 -5.97 -10.01
N ASP A 128 -12.25 -4.68 -10.23
CA ASP A 128 -12.52 -4.19 -11.58
C ASP A 128 -11.16 -3.99 -12.25
N GLY A 129 -10.72 -5.08 -12.88
CA GLY A 129 -9.47 -5.19 -13.58
C GLY A 129 -9.36 -4.20 -14.73
N ASP A 130 -8.78 -3.03 -14.46
CA ASP A 130 -8.03 -2.25 -15.43
C ASP A 130 -6.96 -1.47 -14.67
N ALA A 131 -5.70 -1.87 -14.88
CA ALA A 131 -4.57 -1.09 -14.39
C ALA A 131 -4.48 0.16 -15.27
N TYR A 132 -5.17 1.21 -14.82
CA TYR A 132 -5.26 2.50 -15.50
C TYR A 132 -3.94 3.27 -15.37
N ASP A 133 -3.57 3.87 -16.50
CA ASP A 133 -2.42 4.73 -16.71
C ASP A 133 -2.45 5.92 -15.71
N GLY A 134 -1.43 6.03 -14.87
CA GLY A 134 -1.16 7.22 -14.06
C GLY A 134 -2.06 7.51 -12.83
N THR A 135 -2.92 6.59 -12.38
CA THR A 135 -3.79 6.87 -11.20
C THR A 135 -3.59 5.84 -10.08
N LEU A 136 -3.08 6.32 -8.95
CA LEU A 136 -3.00 5.71 -7.62
C LEU A 136 -3.86 4.45 -7.43
N VAL A 137 -3.31 3.27 -7.70
CA VAL A 137 -3.98 2.01 -7.34
C VAL A 137 -3.70 1.75 -5.87
N GLY A 138 -4.73 1.96 -5.06
CA GLY A 138 -4.72 1.72 -3.63
C GLY A 138 -5.25 2.94 -2.89
N ILE A 139 -6.46 2.84 -2.35
CA ILE A 139 -7.01 3.66 -1.26
C ILE A 139 -7.65 5.02 -1.61
N PHE A 140 -7.43 5.63 -2.78
CA PHE A 140 -7.97 6.99 -3.03
C PHE A 140 -8.85 7.12 -4.27
N ARG A 141 -10.15 6.81 -4.14
CA ARG A 141 -11.16 7.31 -5.07
C ARG A 141 -11.88 8.59 -4.57
N GLU A 142 -11.63 9.04 -3.34
CA GLU A 142 -12.36 10.18 -2.76
C GLU A 142 -11.58 11.50 -2.64
N ILE A 143 -10.26 11.57 -2.91
CA ILE A 143 -9.46 12.76 -2.52
C ILE A 143 -8.71 13.44 -3.68
N GLY A 144 -8.73 12.88 -4.88
CA GLY A 144 -7.86 13.36 -5.97
C GLY A 144 -8.60 13.89 -7.20
N ARG A 145 -9.61 14.76 -7.08
CA ARG A 145 -10.12 15.50 -8.25
C ARG A 145 -9.64 16.95 -8.35
N ASP A 146 -9.02 17.52 -7.31
CA ASP A 146 -8.73 18.96 -7.27
C ASP A 146 -7.25 19.37 -7.21
N ILE A 147 -6.29 18.44 -7.30
CA ILE A 147 -4.86 18.81 -7.09
C ILE A 147 -4.04 18.97 -8.39
N ILE A 148 -4.50 18.53 -9.57
CA ILE A 148 -3.70 18.68 -10.80
C ILE A 148 -4.58 19.14 -11.96
N GLY A 149 -4.44 20.41 -12.34
CA GLY A 149 -5.14 21.08 -13.42
C GLY A 149 -4.73 20.60 -14.82
N ILE A 150 -5.07 19.37 -15.17
CA ILE A 150 -4.98 18.84 -16.54
C ILE A 150 -6.35 18.24 -16.88
N ARG A 151 -7.07 18.88 -17.80
CA ARG A 151 -8.33 18.38 -18.37
C ARG A 151 -8.01 17.57 -19.63
N PRO A 152 -8.27 16.25 -19.67
CA PRO A 152 -8.56 15.55 -20.91
C PRO A 152 -10.08 15.52 -21.14
N LYS A 153 -10.48 15.64 -22.40
CA LYS A 153 -11.86 15.41 -22.84
C LYS A 153 -12.19 13.93 -22.60
N THR A 154 -13.26 13.65 -21.87
CA THR A 154 -13.85 12.31 -21.84
C THR A 154 -15.36 12.43 -21.72
N GLU A 155 -16.03 11.59 -22.49
CA GLU A 155 -17.47 11.39 -22.54
C GLU A 155 -18.04 11.11 -21.14
N ALA A 156 -19.27 11.56 -20.91
CA ALA A 156 -19.90 11.62 -19.60
C ALA A 156 -20.04 10.22 -18.97
N PRO A 157 -19.50 9.98 -17.76
CA PRO A 157 -19.72 8.74 -17.05
C PRO A 157 -21.13 8.73 -16.43
N VAL A 158 -21.82 7.60 -16.59
CA VAL A 158 -23.10 7.29 -15.95
C VAL A 158 -22.96 7.47 -14.42
N PRO A 159 -23.83 8.27 -13.77
CA PRO A 159 -23.70 8.55 -12.35
C PRO A 159 -23.96 7.29 -11.52
N LYS A 160 -22.93 6.83 -10.79
CA LYS A 160 -23.08 5.81 -9.74
C LYS A 160 -23.92 6.40 -8.59
N PRO A 161 -24.77 5.59 -7.91
CA PRO A 161 -25.62 6.08 -6.83
C PRO A 161 -24.75 6.62 -5.68
N ILE A 162 -25.00 7.87 -5.31
CA ILE A 162 -24.34 8.56 -4.20
C ILE A 162 -24.85 7.92 -2.91
N LYS A 163 -23.96 7.21 -2.18
CA LYS A 163 -24.30 6.70 -0.84
C LYS A 163 -24.45 7.89 0.12
N GLU A 164 -25.58 7.94 0.82
CA GLU A 164 -25.92 9.01 1.76
C GLU A 164 -24.97 8.96 2.97
N LYS A 165 -24.21 10.04 3.21
CA LYS A 165 -23.39 10.19 4.42
C LYS A 165 -24.30 10.50 5.61
N VAL A 166 -24.17 9.73 6.69
CA VAL A 166 -24.98 9.86 7.89
C VAL A 166 -24.10 9.97 9.14
N SER A 167 -24.69 10.50 10.20
CA SER A 167 -24.08 10.51 11.53
C SER A 167 -25.06 9.92 12.54
N LYS A 168 -24.56 9.05 13.42
CA LYS A 168 -25.31 8.47 14.54
C LYS A 168 -24.45 8.47 15.78
N LYS A 169 -25.06 8.26 16.95
CA LYS A 169 -24.33 8.03 18.19
C LYS A 169 -24.09 6.54 18.38
N CYS A 170 -22.98 6.20 19.02
CA CYS A 170 -22.69 4.85 19.44
C CYS A 170 -23.77 4.39 20.43
N VAL A 171 -24.34 3.20 20.21
CA VAL A 171 -25.39 2.65 21.08
C VAL A 171 -24.86 2.29 22.47
N SER A 172 -23.55 2.07 22.59
CA SER A 172 -22.89 1.67 23.84
C SER A 172 -22.36 2.89 24.63
N CYS A 173 -21.51 3.72 24.02
CA CYS A 173 -20.84 4.82 24.72
C CYS A 173 -21.35 6.22 24.35
N CYS A 174 -22.35 6.33 23.48
CA CYS A 174 -22.89 7.60 22.99
C CYS A 174 -21.91 8.49 22.20
N ALA A 175 -20.69 8.02 21.89
CA ALA A 175 -19.74 8.73 21.05
C ALA A 175 -20.28 8.96 19.62
N PRO A 176 -19.92 10.07 18.96
CA PRO A 176 -20.37 10.32 17.59
C PRO A 176 -19.68 9.38 16.60
N LEU A 177 -20.47 8.80 15.68
CA LEU A 177 -20.02 7.95 14.58
C LEU A 177 -20.46 8.56 13.24
N PHE A 178 -19.60 8.43 12.23
CA PHE A 178 -19.80 8.98 10.89
C PHE A 178 -19.48 7.93 9.83
N GLY A 179 -20.25 7.90 8.76
CA GLY A 179 -20.04 6.94 7.66
C GLY A 179 -21.20 6.93 6.68
N ASN A 180 -21.27 5.92 5.83
CA ASN A 180 -22.35 5.79 4.85
C ASN A 180 -23.53 5.01 5.44
N LYS A 181 -24.74 5.35 5.02
CA LYS A 181 -25.95 4.62 5.43
C LYS A 181 -25.86 3.13 5.04
N GLY A 182 -26.07 2.25 6.01
CA GLY A 182 -25.95 0.80 5.85
C GLY A 182 -24.51 0.25 5.99
N GLU A 183 -23.52 1.09 6.29
CA GLU A 183 -22.15 0.68 6.58
C GLU A 183 -22.00 0.26 8.05
N THR A 184 -21.24 -0.80 8.31
CA THR A 184 -20.86 -1.18 9.68
C THR A 184 -19.66 -0.35 10.10
N VAL A 185 -19.81 0.42 11.18
CA VAL A 185 -18.79 1.32 11.72
C VAL A 185 -18.39 0.87 13.13
N HIS A 186 -17.08 0.81 13.35
CA HIS A 186 -16.46 0.49 14.62
C HIS A 186 -16.35 1.74 15.49
N CYS A 187 -16.65 1.62 16.78
CA CYS A 187 -16.49 2.71 17.72
C CYS A 187 -15.12 2.68 18.40
N ASP A 188 -14.23 3.62 18.04
CA ASP A 188 -12.88 3.75 18.63
C ASP A 188 -12.86 4.04 20.15
N TYR A 189 -14.03 4.30 20.77
CA TYR A 189 -14.13 4.61 22.20
C TYR A 189 -14.52 3.43 23.07
N CYS A 190 -15.20 2.43 22.52
CA CYS A 190 -15.74 1.29 23.29
C CYS A 190 -15.73 -0.04 22.52
N ASP A 191 -15.03 -0.06 21.40
CA ASP A 191 -14.80 -1.21 20.53
C ASP A 191 -16.09 -1.91 20.04
N THR A 192 -17.22 -1.20 20.05
CA THR A 192 -18.52 -1.73 19.58
C THR A 192 -18.69 -1.50 18.09
N ASP A 193 -19.09 -2.54 17.36
CA ASP A 193 -19.45 -2.46 15.93
C ASP A 193 -20.96 -2.24 15.77
N GLN A 194 -21.34 -1.29 14.90
CA GLN A 194 -22.75 -0.98 14.65
C GLN A 194 -23.02 -0.47 13.24
N VAL A 195 -24.21 -0.74 12.73
CA VAL A 195 -24.64 -0.27 11.40
C VAL A 195 -25.21 1.15 11.47
N LEU A 196 -24.72 2.02 10.59
CA LEU A 196 -25.18 3.40 10.45
C LEU A 196 -26.49 3.54 9.67
#